data_AF-A0A6G8UBA2-F1
#
_entry.id   AF-A0A6G8UBA2-F1
#
_cell.length_a   1.000
_cell.length_b   1.000
_cell.length_c   1.000
_cell.angle_alpha   90.00
_cell.angle_beta   90.00
_cell.angle_gamma   90.00
#
_symmetry.space_group_name_H-M   'P 1'
#
loop_
_entity.id
_entity.type
_entity.pdbx_description
1 polymer ?
#
loop_
_entity_poly.entity_id
_entity_poly.type
_entity_poly.pdbx_seq_one_letter_code
_entity_poly.pdbx_strand_id
1 'polypeptide(L)' 'MSIVETDGVRPRIYSRAVLSNCPECHGDLMVLRVIGGRAGCEYWTMRCTDCGGIHLDVLEPHVAAGDDQGPLPAA' A
#
# COMPACT_ATOMS: atom_id res chain seq x y z
N MET A 1 -15.56 19.60 -19.89
CA MET A 1 -15.55 19.13 -18.50
C MET A 1 -14.51 18.03 -18.42
N SER A 2 -13.36 18.30 -17.82
CA SER A 2 -12.26 17.34 -17.78
C SER A 2 -12.37 16.53 -16.49
N ILE A 3 -12.70 15.25 -16.63
CA ILE A 3 -12.55 14.23 -15.60
C ILE A 3 -11.06 14.13 -15.28
N VAL A 4 -10.65 14.61 -14.10
CA VAL A 4 -9.32 14.34 -13.57
C VAL A 4 -9.38 12.94 -12.98
N GLU A 5 -9.11 11.93 -13.81
CA GLU A 5 -8.76 10.60 -13.33
C GLU A 5 -7.48 10.74 -12.51
N THR A 6 -7.64 10.77 -11.19
CA THR A 6 -6.54 10.89 -10.22
C THR A 6 -5.88 9.52 -10.08
N ASP A 7 -5.35 8.98 -11.18
CA ASP A 7 -4.59 7.73 -11.16
C ASP A 7 -3.10 8.02 -10.96
N GLY A 8 -2.55 7.55 -9.84
CA GLY A 8 -1.19 6.98 -9.84
C GLY A 8 0.03 7.91 -9.74
N VAL A 9 -0.08 9.25 -9.76
CA VAL A 9 1.10 10.15 -9.62
C VAL A 9 1.40 10.50 -8.15
N ARG A 10 1.53 9.48 -7.30
CA ARG A 10 2.35 9.61 -6.08
C ARG A 10 3.51 8.64 -6.26
N PRO A 11 4.77 9.04 -5.96
CA PRO A 11 5.88 8.08 -5.98
C PRO A 11 5.40 6.86 -5.20
N ARG A 12 5.35 5.69 -5.84
CA ARG A 12 4.78 4.49 -5.23
C ARG A 12 5.74 4.06 -4.13
N ILE A 13 5.59 4.65 -2.94
CA ILE A 13 6.37 4.32 -1.74
C ILE A 13 6.24 2.82 -1.44
N TYR A 14 5.11 2.23 -1.85
CA TYR A 14 4.80 0.81 -1.65
C TYR A 14 4.67 0.05 -2.97
N SER A 15 4.89 -1.26 -2.91
CA SER A 15 4.82 -2.18 -4.05
C SER A 15 3.41 -2.27 -4.68
N ARG A 16 2.37 -1.94 -3.91
CA ARG A 16 0.97 -1.90 -4.36
C ARG A 16 0.24 -0.63 -3.92
N ALA A 17 -0.91 -0.39 -4.53
CA ALA A 17 -1.84 0.63 -4.06
C ALA A 17 -2.43 0.25 -2.70
N VAL A 18 -2.67 1.26 -1.88
CA VAL A 18 -3.34 1.11 -0.58
C VAL A 18 -4.80 0.74 -0.80
N LEU A 19 -5.32 -0.16 0.02
CA LEU A 19 -6.72 -0.58 0.03
C LEU A 19 -7.61 0.65 0.28
N SER A 20 -8.39 1.02 -0.73
CA SER A 20 -9.28 2.19 -0.68
C SER A 20 -10.74 1.84 -0.42
N ASN A 21 -11.19 0.64 -0.79
CA ASN A 21 -12.59 0.20 -0.70
C ASN A 21 -12.72 -1.07 0.16
N CYS A 22 -13.84 -1.18 0.88
CA CYS A 22 -14.14 -2.34 1.70
C CYS A 22 -14.32 -3.59 0.82
N PRO A 23 -13.60 -4.70 1.08
CA PRO A 23 -13.73 -5.93 0.29
C PRO A 23 -15.09 -6.61 0.42
N GLU A 24 -15.86 -6.31 1.45
CA GLU A 24 -17.18 -6.91 1.68
C GLU A 24 -18.32 -6.13 1.00
N CYS A 25 -18.32 -4.81 1.13
CA CYS A 25 -19.44 -3.97 0.67
C CYS A 25 -19.05 -2.91 -0.37
N HIS A 26 -17.77 -2.83 -0.74
CA HIS A 26 -17.19 -1.80 -1.63
C HIS A 26 -17.35 -0.35 -1.17
N GLY A 27 -17.78 -0.13 0.08
CA GLY A 27 -17.87 1.18 0.72
C GLY A 27 -16.51 1.78 1.07
N ASP A 28 -16.50 3.05 1.45
CA ASP A 28 -15.28 3.79 1.79
C ASP A 28 -14.62 3.24 3.08
N LEU A 29 -13.29 3.33 3.11
CA LEU A 29 -12.48 2.93 4.26
C LEU A 29 -11.82 4.15 4.93
N MET A 30 -11.98 4.24 6.25
CA MET A 30 -11.31 5.22 7.09
C MET A 30 -10.10 4.61 7.81
N VAL A 31 -8.95 5.27 7.74
CA VAL A 31 -7.75 4.86 8.50
C VAL A 31 -8.00 5.03 10.00
N LEU A 32 -7.89 3.94 10.76
CA LEU A 32 -7.93 3.99 12.22
C LEU A 32 -6.53 4.10 12.82
N ARG A 33 -5.56 3.35 12.27
CA ARG A 33 -4.20 3.31 12.78
C ARG A 33 -3.22 2.88 11.70
N VAL A 34 -2.07 3.53 11.67
CA VAL A 34 -0.90 3.09 10.91
C VAL A 34 0.19 2.70 11.91
N ILE A 35 0.75 1.51 11.75
CA ILE A 35 1.85 1.00 12.58
C ILE A 35 3.03 0.70 11.66
N GLY A 36 4.18 1.29 11.95
CA GLY A 36 5.44 0.94 11.29
C GLY A 36 5.87 -0.49 11.66
N GLY A 37 6.21 -1.27 10.65
CA GLY A 37 6.71 -2.63 10.75
C GLY A 37 8.22 -2.73 10.55
N ARG A 38 8.70 -3.97 10.42
CA ARG A 38 10.08 -4.25 10.03
C ARG A 38 10.27 -4.04 8.53
N ALA A 39 11.52 -3.82 8.11
CA ALA A 39 11.90 -3.68 6.70
C ALA A 39 11.14 -2.60 5.93
N GLY A 40 10.65 -1.56 6.62
CA GLY A 40 9.90 -0.46 6.01
C GLY A 40 8.45 -0.81 5.68
N CYS A 41 7.95 -1.98 6.09
CA CYS A 41 6.54 -2.32 5.93
C CYS A 41 5.66 -1.49 6.87
N GLU A 42 4.40 -1.32 6.53
CA GLU A 42 3.41 -0.66 7.38
C GLU A 42 2.12 -1.47 7.47
N TYR A 43 1.48 -1.41 8.62
CA TYR A 43 0.22 -2.07 8.91
C TYR A 43 -0.86 -1.01 9.10
N TRP A 44 -1.78 -0.95 8.15
CA TRP A 44 -2.86 0.03 8.11
C TRP A 44 -4.15 -0.67 8.53
N THR A 45 -4.64 -0.35 9.72
CA THR A 45 -5.96 -0.80 10.18
C THR A 45 -6.99 0.21 9.70
N MET A 46 -7.96 -0.27 8.93
CA MET A 46 -9.01 0.50 8.30
C MET A 46 -10.38 0.07 8.83
N ARG A 47 -11.32 0.99 8.92
CA ARG A 47 -12.74 0.70 9.22
C ARG A 47 -13.61 1.18 8.07
N CYS A 48 -14.49 0.31 7.59
CA CYS A 48 -15.51 0.71 6.64
C CYS A 48 -16.52 1.64 7.30
N THR A 49 -16.79 2.77 6.66
CA THR A 49 -17.78 3.75 7.13
C THR A 49 -19.22 3.26 6.97
N ASP A 50 -19.43 2.28 6.10
CA ASP A 50 -20.77 1.84 5.70
C ASP A 50 -21.18 0.59 6.48
N CYS A 51 -20.41 -0.51 6.37
CA CYS A 51 -20.72 -1.76 7.07
C CYS A 51 -20.06 -1.88 8.45
N GLY A 52 -19.11 -1.00 8.79
CA GLY A 52 -18.37 -1.04 10.04
C GLY A 52 -17.25 -2.09 10.12
N GLY A 53 -17.04 -2.88 9.06
CA GLY A 53 -16.00 -3.92 8.98
C GLY A 53 -14.60 -3.37 9.19
N ILE A 54 -13.74 -4.15 9.85
CA ILE A 54 -12.34 -3.80 10.11
C ILE A 54 -11.44 -4.60 9.17
N HIS A 55 -10.58 -3.90 8.43
CA HIS A 55 -9.67 -4.49 7.46
C HIS A 55 -8.23 -4.11 7.78
N LEU A 56 -7.31 -5.01 7.47
CA LEU A 56 -5.88 -4.79 7.62
C LEU A 56 -5.24 -4.75 6.23
N ASP A 57 -4.57 -3.65 5.91
CA ASP A 57 -3.75 -3.53 4.71
C ASP A 57 -2.26 -3.49 5.09
N VAL A 58 -1.50 -4.45 4.57
CA VAL A 58 -0.07 -4.62 4.88
C VAL A 58 0.77 -4.11 3.73
N LEU A 59 1.24 -2.87 3.82
CA LEU A 59 1.99 -2.22 2.75
C LEU A 59 3.47 -2.55 2.88
N GLU A 60 4.05 -3.07 1.81
CA GLU A 60 5.49 -3.32 1.71
C GLU A 60 6.12 -2.23 0.86
N PRO A 61 7.30 -1.71 1.23
CA PRO A 61 7.94 -0.65 0.48
C PRO A 61 8.31 -1.15 -0.91
N HIS A 62 8.25 -0.26 -1.90
CA HIS A 62 8.78 -0.54 -3.22
C HIS A 62 10.31 -0.51 -3.11
N VAL A 63 10.91 -1.68 -2.86
CA VAL A 63 12.34 -1.86 -3.07
C VAL A 63 12.53 -1.90 -4.57
N ALA A 64 12.89 -0.76 -5.17
CA ALA A 64 13.47 -0.79 -6.50
C ALA A 64 14.59 -1.81 -6.41
N ALA A 65 14.50 -2.89 -7.17
CA ALA A 65 15.54 -3.90 -7.22
C ALA A 65 16.85 -3.14 -7.44
N GLY A 66 17.66 -3.04 -6.39
CA GLY A 66 19.00 -2.53 -6.52
C GLY A 66 19.65 -3.39 -7.58
N ASP A 67 20.40 -2.73 -8.45
CA ASP A 67 21.34 -3.33 -9.38
C ASP A 67 22.44 -4.11 -8.64
N ASP A 68 22.08 -5.05 -7.76
CA ASP A 68 22.95 -5.96 -7.02
C ASP A 68 23.40 -7.14 -7.89
N GLN A 69 23.51 -6.95 -9.20
CA GLN A 69 24.40 -7.77 -10.01
C GLN A 69 25.83 -7.24 -9.85
N GLY A 70 26.32 -7.25 -8.62
CA GLY A 70 27.76 -7.17 -8.36
C GLY A 70 28.46 -8.35 -9.07
N PRO A 71 29.67 -8.18 -9.60
CA PRO A 71 30.35 -9.23 -10.36
C PRO A 71 30.45 -10.50 -9.53
N LEU A 72 29.99 -11.63 -10.08
CA LEU A 72 30.19 -12.96 -9.50
C LEU A 72 31.69 -13.12 -9.20
N PRO A 73 32.09 -13.46 -7.97
CA PRO A 73 33.50 -13.70 -7.69
C PRO A 73 33.95 -14.94 -8.45
N ALA A 74 34.89 -14.74 -9.37
CA ALA A 74 35.63 -15.83 -9.99
C ALA A 74 36.66 -16.36 -8.99
N ALA A 75 36.50 -17.61 -8.56
CA ALA A 75 37.59 -18.50 -8.15
C ALA A 75 37.10 -19.96 -8.15
#